data_AF-A0A918MFC8-F1
#
_entry.id   AF-A0A918MFC8-F1
#
_cell.length_a   1.000
_cell.length_b   1.000
_cell.length_c   1.000
_cell.angle_alpha   90.00
_cell.angle_beta   90.00
_cell.angle_gamma   90.00
#
_symmetry.space_group_name_H-M   'P 1'
#
loop_
_entity.id
_entity.type
_entity.pdbx_description
1 polymer ?
#
loop_
_entity_poly.entity_id
_entity_poly.type
_entity_poly.pdbx_seq_one_letter_code
_entity_poly.pdbx_strand_id
1 'polypeptide(L)'
;MNSPTPRTPSGLSRMTDEELAQRAAELATSWVSATSALSQTRGWALVGLQHSGSGHMEMYAWAALETWERQLAEALATAGSDEGCERIARAKEQAVRQMRDLLLDGIRRAEQLYGRREEPHRVDPRARLRDFISRNG
;
A
#
# COMPACT_ATOMS: atom_id res chain seq x y z
N MET A 1 40.82 14.94 6.98
CA MET A 1 39.94 13.99 6.26
C MET A 1 39.13 13.24 7.30
N ASN A 2 37.86 13.60 7.51
CA ASN A 2 36.92 12.79 8.31
C ASN A 2 35.67 12.61 7.47
N SER A 3 35.44 11.37 7.03
CA SER A 3 34.31 10.97 6.21
C SER A 3 32.99 11.14 6.96
N PRO A 4 31.89 11.52 6.30
CA PRO A 4 30.58 11.56 6.92
C PRO A 4 30.07 10.13 7.17
N THR A 5 29.59 9.88 8.39
CA THR A 5 28.88 8.65 8.78
C THR A 5 27.64 8.46 7.87
N PRO A 6 27.40 7.26 7.30
CA PRO A 6 26.21 7.04 6.49
C PRO A 6 24.95 7.04 7.38
N ARG A 7 23.92 7.77 6.95
CA ARG A 7 22.61 7.79 7.60
C ARG A 7 21.92 6.41 7.47
N THR A 8 21.40 5.97 8.61
CA THR A 8 20.62 4.79 9.01
C THR A 8 19.88 3.96 7.93
N PRO A 9 19.85 2.62 8.08
CA PRO A 9 18.73 1.78 7.64
C PRO A 9 18.22 0.89 8.79
N SER A 10 17.57 1.46 9.82
CA SER A 10 17.20 0.67 11.01
C SER A 10 15.76 0.82 11.50
N GLY A 11 14.99 1.79 10.99
CA GLY A 11 13.59 1.98 11.37
C GLY A 11 12.67 0.92 10.76
N LEU A 12 12.67 0.79 9.43
CA LEU A 12 11.76 -0.09 8.69
C LEU A 12 11.98 -1.59 8.97
N SER A 13 13.22 -1.98 9.32
CA SER A 13 13.56 -3.37 9.63
C SER A 13 12.98 -3.85 10.97
N ARG A 14 12.60 -2.93 11.86
CA ARG A 14 11.99 -3.22 13.17
C ARG A 14 10.47 -3.06 13.21
N MET A 15 9.88 -2.55 12.13
CA MET A 15 8.44 -2.35 12.04
C MET A 15 7.70 -3.69 11.99
N THR A 16 6.59 -3.73 12.69
CA THR A 16 5.58 -4.79 12.62
C THR A 16 4.90 -4.78 11.24
N ASP A 17 4.21 -5.87 10.90
CA ASP A 17 3.43 -5.96 9.65
C ASP A 17 2.37 -4.87 9.58
N GLU A 18 1.77 -4.54 10.73
CA GLU A 18 0.74 -3.52 10.86
C GLU A 18 1.30 -2.12 10.60
N GLU A 19 2.48 -1.81 11.12
CA GLU A 19 3.18 -0.53 10.85
C GLU A 19 3.63 -0.42 9.39
N LEU A 20 4.15 -1.52 8.80
CA LEU A 20 4.52 -1.55 7.38
C LEU A 20 3.30 -1.35 6.48
N ALA A 21 2.21 -2.06 6.75
CA ALA A 21 0.97 -1.93 5.99
C ALA A 21 0.36 -0.53 6.17
N GLN A 22 0.37 0.02 7.39
CA GLN A 22 -0.13 1.36 7.68
C GLN A 22 0.65 2.41 6.88
N ARG A 23 2.00 2.34 6.90
CA ARG A 23 2.84 3.30 6.21
C ARG A 23 2.70 3.22 4.69
N ALA A 24 2.63 2.01 4.14
CA ALA A 24 2.39 1.81 2.72
C ALA A 24 1.00 2.30 2.29
N ALA A 25 -0.02 2.10 3.13
CA ALA A 25 -1.38 2.59 2.90
C ALA A 25 -1.45 4.13 2.89
N GLU A 26 -0.78 4.80 3.82
CA GLU A 26 -0.67 6.26 3.83
C GLU A 26 -0.05 6.80 2.53
N LEU A 27 1.03 6.17 2.07
CA LEU A 27 1.67 6.51 0.79
C LEU A 27 0.72 6.30 -0.39
N ALA A 28 0.03 5.15 -0.44
CA ALA A 28 -0.94 4.84 -1.49
C ALA A 28 -2.08 5.88 -1.53
N THR A 29 -2.66 6.21 -0.38
CA THR A 29 -3.72 7.22 -0.25
C THR A 29 -3.22 8.60 -0.70
N SER A 30 -1.96 8.95 -0.46
CA SER A 30 -1.39 10.23 -0.87
C SER A 30 -1.30 10.43 -2.39
N TRP A 31 -1.32 9.32 -3.16
CA TRP A 31 -1.25 9.37 -4.60
C TRP A 31 -2.60 9.62 -5.27
N VAL A 32 -3.70 9.41 -4.56
CA VAL A 32 -5.05 9.58 -5.09
C VAL A 32 -5.44 11.06 -5.03
N SER A 33 -6.01 11.53 -6.13
CA SER A 33 -6.54 12.89 -6.24
C SER A 33 -7.99 12.85 -6.70
N ALA A 34 -8.71 13.96 -6.53
CA ALA A 34 -10.10 14.05 -6.98
C ALA A 34 -10.27 13.98 -8.51
N THR A 35 -9.22 14.30 -9.27
CA THR A 35 -9.33 14.56 -10.71
C THR A 35 -8.41 13.69 -11.56
N SER A 36 -7.41 13.06 -10.97
CA SER A 36 -6.44 12.21 -11.66
C SER A 36 -6.43 10.83 -11.03
N ALA A 37 -6.69 9.84 -11.87
CA ALA A 37 -6.59 8.45 -11.50
C ALA A 37 -5.14 8.04 -11.21
N LEU A 38 -4.97 6.97 -10.45
CA LEU A 38 -3.67 6.34 -10.26
C LEU A 38 -3.10 5.89 -11.61
N SER A 39 -1.84 6.25 -11.86
CA SER A 39 -1.12 5.72 -13.00
C SER A 39 -1.07 4.19 -12.94
N GLN A 40 -1.11 3.54 -14.10
CA GLN A 40 -1.06 2.08 -14.20
C GLN A 40 0.15 1.47 -13.47
N THR A 41 1.31 2.14 -13.53
CA THR A 41 2.53 1.73 -12.81
C THR A 41 2.34 1.71 -11.29
N ARG A 42 1.74 2.75 -10.70
CA ARG A 42 1.41 2.79 -9.27
C ARG A 42 0.36 1.75 -8.90
N GLY A 43 -0.63 1.55 -9.76
CA GLY A 43 -1.64 0.51 -9.56
C GLY A 43 -1.02 -0.88 -9.47
N TRP A 44 -0.14 -1.23 -10.41
CA TRP A 44 0.55 -2.52 -10.41
C TRP A 44 1.51 -2.67 -9.24
N ALA A 45 2.16 -1.59 -8.80
CA ALA A 45 2.97 -1.61 -7.59
C ALA A 45 2.14 -2.01 -6.37
N LEU A 46 0.92 -1.47 -6.21
CA LEU A 46 0.02 -1.81 -5.10
C LEU A 46 -0.54 -3.24 -5.21
N VAL A 47 -0.92 -3.68 -6.42
CA VAL A 47 -1.37 -5.07 -6.63
C VAL A 47 -0.24 -6.06 -6.32
N GLY A 48 0.99 -5.77 -6.72
CA GLY A 48 2.17 -6.61 -6.44
C GLY A 48 2.49 -6.79 -4.96
N LEU A 49 2.04 -5.87 -4.09
CA LEU A 49 2.14 -5.98 -2.63
C LEU A 49 1.06 -6.90 -2.03
N GLN A 50 -0.02 -7.18 -2.75
CA GLN A 50 -1.07 -8.11 -2.31
C GLN A 50 -0.72 -9.58 -2.59
N HIS A 51 0.46 -9.84 -3.17
CA HIS A 51 1.05 -11.17 -3.40
C HIS A 51 0.17 -12.13 -4.21
N SER A 52 -0.53 -11.63 -5.20
CA SER A 52 -1.34 -12.41 -6.13
C SER A 52 -0.43 -13.16 -7.11
N GLY A 53 0.06 -14.34 -6.72
CA GLY A 53 0.91 -15.20 -7.56
C GLY A 53 0.21 -15.88 -8.75
N SER A 54 -0.99 -15.41 -9.12
CA SER A 54 -1.74 -15.89 -10.28
C SER A 54 -2.48 -14.73 -10.95
N GLY A 55 -2.52 -14.71 -12.29
CA GLY A 55 -3.17 -13.63 -13.05
C GLY A 55 -4.65 -13.42 -12.69
N HIS A 56 -5.36 -14.48 -12.29
CA HIS A 56 -6.75 -14.36 -11.85
C HIS A 56 -6.88 -13.59 -10.51
N MET A 57 -5.96 -13.82 -9.57
CA MET A 57 -5.93 -13.09 -8.30
C MET A 57 -5.44 -11.65 -8.50
N GLU A 58 -4.54 -11.41 -9.46
CA GLU A 58 -4.11 -10.07 -9.85
C GLU A 58 -5.28 -9.24 -10.38
N MET A 59 -6.15 -9.84 -11.21
CA MET A 59 -7.37 -9.17 -11.70
C MET A 59 -8.33 -8.79 -10.55
N TYR A 60 -8.53 -9.67 -9.57
CA TYR A 60 -9.35 -9.35 -8.40
C TYR A 60 -8.74 -8.23 -7.55
N ALA A 61 -7.43 -8.28 -7.31
CA ALA A 61 -6.71 -7.24 -6.59
C ALA A 61 -6.79 -5.88 -7.31
N TRP A 62 -6.71 -5.91 -8.65
CA TRP A 62 -6.90 -4.72 -9.49
C TRP A 62 -8.31 -4.12 -9.34
N ALA A 63 -9.36 -4.94 -9.46
CA ALA A 63 -10.74 -4.48 -9.30
C ALA A 63 -11.02 -3.90 -7.89
N ALA A 64 -10.44 -4.51 -6.86
CA ALA A 64 -10.51 -3.98 -5.49
C ALA A 64 -9.81 -2.62 -5.37
N LEU A 65 -8.65 -2.47 -6.01
CA LEU A 65 -7.90 -1.21 -6.04
C LEU A 65 -8.69 -0.11 -6.77
N GLU A 66 -9.25 -0.39 -7.95
CA GLU A 66 -10.07 0.58 -8.70
C GLU A 66 -11.30 1.05 -7.89
N THR A 67 -11.92 0.12 -7.17
CA THR A 67 -13.07 0.43 -6.31
C THR A 67 -12.65 1.35 -5.15
N TRP A 68 -11.56 1.01 -4.47
CA TRP A 68 -10.99 1.82 -3.39
C TRP A 68 -10.61 3.22 -3.87
N GLU A 69 -9.94 3.32 -5.01
CA GLU A 69 -9.48 4.58 -5.60
C GLU A 69 -10.67 5.49 -5.93
N ARG A 70 -11.68 4.94 -6.61
CA ARG A 70 -12.88 5.68 -6.99
C ARG A 70 -13.60 6.25 -5.77
N GLN A 71 -13.78 5.45 -4.71
CA GLN A 71 -14.43 5.90 -3.48
C GLN A 71 -13.70 7.08 -2.84
N LEU A 72 -12.37 7.04 -2.82
CA LEU A 72 -11.56 8.13 -2.28
C LEU A 72 -11.61 9.37 -3.19
N ALA A 73 -11.50 9.21 -4.51
CA ALA A 73 -11.57 10.32 -5.46
C ALA A 73 -12.92 11.05 -5.40
N GLU A 74 -14.03 10.30 -5.32
CA GLU A 74 -15.38 10.85 -5.17
C GLU A 74 -15.50 11.68 -3.88
N ALA A 75 -14.97 11.18 -2.76
CA ALA A 75 -14.97 11.93 -1.50
C ALA A 75 -14.14 13.23 -1.60
N LEU A 76 -12.96 13.16 -2.22
CA LEU A 76 -12.09 14.33 -2.42
C LEU A 76 -12.72 15.40 -3.32
N ALA A 77 -13.59 15.02 -4.25
CA ALA A 77 -14.29 15.97 -5.11
C ALA A 77 -15.32 16.85 -4.36
N THR A 78 -15.68 16.49 -3.11
CA THR A 78 -16.69 17.21 -2.31
C THR A 78 -16.14 18.34 -1.43
N ALA A 79 -14.88 18.77 -1.66
CA ALA A 79 -14.09 19.66 -0.79
C ALA A 79 -14.59 21.11 -0.59
N GLY A 80 -15.76 21.48 -1.11
CA GLY A 80 -16.21 22.87 -1.19
C GLY A 80 -16.82 23.50 0.08
N SER A 81 -16.90 22.79 1.21
CA SER A 81 -17.46 23.29 2.47
C SER A 81 -16.69 22.78 3.70
N ASP A 82 -16.89 23.38 4.87
CA ASP A 82 -16.30 22.89 6.14
C ASP A 82 -16.78 21.46 6.46
N GLU A 83 -18.04 21.17 6.18
CA GLU A 83 -18.59 19.80 6.19
C GLU A 83 -17.90 18.89 5.15
N GLY A 84 -17.41 19.47 4.05
CA GLY A 84 -16.55 18.79 3.07
C GLY A 84 -15.17 18.45 3.63
N CYS A 85 -14.54 19.36 4.39
CA CYS A 85 -13.25 19.13 5.02
C CYS A 85 -13.29 17.96 6.02
N GLU A 86 -14.31 17.90 6.89
CA GLU A 86 -14.48 16.78 7.82
C GLU A 86 -14.76 15.45 7.09
N ARG A 87 -15.62 15.49 6.06
CA ARG A 87 -15.91 14.30 5.24
C ARG A 87 -14.66 13.78 4.54
N ILE A 88 -13.82 14.68 4.02
CA ILE A 88 -12.56 14.32 3.40
C ILE A 88 -11.58 13.69 4.40
N ALA A 89 -11.47 14.26 5.61
CA ALA A 89 -10.61 13.69 6.64
C ALA A 89 -11.05 12.25 6.97
N ARG A 90 -12.36 12.03 7.19
CA ARG A 90 -12.91 10.68 7.44
C ARG A 90 -12.72 9.74 6.26
N ALA A 91 -12.92 10.21 5.03
CA ALA A 91 -12.73 9.41 3.83
C ALA A 91 -11.26 8.99 3.66
N LYS A 92 -10.31 9.88 3.92
CA LYS A 92 -8.87 9.56 3.91
C LYS A 92 -8.52 8.53 4.97
N GLU A 93 -8.99 8.71 6.21
CA GLU A 93 -8.76 7.74 7.29
C GLU A 93 -9.33 6.36 6.94
N GLN A 94 -10.54 6.33 6.39
CA GLN A 94 -11.17 5.08 5.94
C GLN A 94 -10.40 4.43 4.80
N ALA A 95 -9.97 5.21 3.80
CA ALA A 95 -9.21 4.70 2.67
C ALA A 95 -7.85 4.13 3.12
N VAL A 96 -7.17 4.78 4.06
CA VAL A 96 -5.93 4.26 4.66
C VAL A 96 -6.19 2.93 5.36
N ARG A 97 -7.25 2.83 6.17
CA ARG A 97 -7.60 1.57 6.85
C ARG A 97 -7.90 0.44 5.86
N GLN A 98 -8.71 0.71 4.84
CA GLN A 98 -9.05 -0.27 3.80
C GLN A 98 -7.79 -0.77 3.07
N MET A 99 -6.91 0.15 2.65
CA MET A 99 -5.67 -0.22 1.97
C MET A 99 -4.74 -1.02 2.90
N ARG A 100 -4.59 -0.60 4.16
CA ARG A 100 -3.80 -1.32 5.16
C ARG A 100 -4.31 -2.75 5.32
N ASP A 101 -5.62 -2.93 5.44
CA ASP A 101 -6.23 -4.25 5.64
C ASP A 101 -6.02 -5.15 4.40
N LEU A 102 -6.09 -4.60 3.18
CA LEU A 102 -5.73 -5.31 1.95
C LEU A 102 -4.27 -5.75 1.94
N LEU A 103 -3.35 -4.88 2.37
CA LEU A 103 -1.91 -5.20 2.43
C LEU A 103 -1.60 -6.26 3.50
N LEU A 104 -2.25 -6.18 4.67
CA LEU A 104 -2.13 -7.19 5.73
C LEU A 104 -2.64 -8.56 5.27
N ASP A 105 -3.76 -8.60 4.58
CA ASP A 105 -4.28 -9.84 3.99
C ASP A 105 -3.31 -10.40 2.94
N GLY A 106 -2.68 -9.53 2.14
CA GLY A 106 -1.60 -9.88 1.22
C GLY A 106 -0.42 -10.57 1.91
N ILE A 107 0.06 -10.03 3.05
CA ILE A 107 1.13 -10.66 3.84
C ILE A 107 0.70 -12.06 4.30
N ARG A 108 -0.47 -12.17 4.92
CA ARG A 108 -0.99 -13.45 5.46
C ARG A 108 -1.16 -14.51 4.37
N ARG A 109 -1.69 -14.12 3.20
CA ARG A 109 -1.85 -15.02 2.06
C ARG A 109 -0.50 -15.47 1.51
N ALA A 110 0.47 -14.58 1.41
CA ALA A 110 1.83 -14.93 1.00
C ALA A 110 2.45 -15.96 1.95
N GLU A 111 2.27 -15.80 3.26
CA GLU A 111 2.75 -16.76 4.25
C GLU A 111 2.08 -18.13 4.13
N GLN A 112 0.77 -18.16 3.88
CA GLN A 112 0.03 -19.42 3.68
C GLN A 112 0.49 -20.15 2.42
N LEU A 113 0.69 -19.42 1.31
CA LEU A 113 1.07 -19.98 0.02
C LEU A 113 2.54 -20.42 -0.02
N TYR A 114 3.45 -19.63 0.55
CA TYR A 114 4.89 -19.86 0.49
C TYR A 114 5.49 -20.43 1.79
N GLY A 115 4.68 -20.66 2.83
CA GLY A 115 5.11 -21.25 4.09
C GLY A 115 5.44 -22.74 4.00
N ARG A 116 4.94 -23.44 2.96
CA ARG A 116 5.10 -24.91 2.79
C ARG A 116 6.02 -25.33 1.63
N ARG A 117 6.58 -24.40 0.86
CA ARG A 117 7.47 -24.71 -0.28
C ARG A 117 8.91 -24.27 0.03
N GLU A 118 9.83 -25.24 0.03
CA GLU A 118 11.27 -25.00 -0.10
C GLU A 118 11.57 -24.61 -1.56
N GLU A 119 11.16 -23.41 -1.99
CA GLU A 119 11.51 -22.90 -3.32
C GLU A 119 12.53 -21.74 -3.21
N PRO A 120 13.51 -21.67 -4.13
CA PRO A 120 14.58 -20.66 -4.14
C PRO A 120 14.11 -19.22 -4.43
N HIS A 121 12.81 -19.00 -4.65
CA HIS A 121 12.20 -17.69 -4.94
C HIS A 121 11.19 -17.25 -3.88
N ARG A 122 11.42 -17.62 -2.62
CA ARG A 122 10.60 -17.16 -1.50
C ARG A 122 10.69 -15.63 -1.38
N VAL A 123 9.67 -14.95 -1.87
CA VAL A 123 9.56 -13.50 -1.75
C VAL A 123 9.09 -13.19 -0.33
N ASP A 124 9.92 -12.53 0.46
CA ASP A 124 9.49 -12.01 1.76
C ASP A 124 8.50 -10.84 1.55
N PRO A 125 7.23 -10.98 1.95
CA PRO A 125 6.23 -9.92 1.79
C PRO A 125 6.60 -8.65 2.55
N ARG A 126 7.28 -8.79 3.70
CA ARG A 126 7.72 -7.65 4.51
C ARG A 126 8.86 -6.91 3.83
N ALA A 127 9.80 -7.63 3.21
CA ALA A 127 10.88 -7.01 2.43
C ALA A 127 10.34 -6.19 1.25
N ARG A 128 9.31 -6.69 0.55
CA ARG A 128 8.65 -5.93 -0.52
C ARG A 128 7.98 -4.65 0.00
N LEU A 129 7.27 -4.72 1.13
CA LEU A 129 6.67 -3.53 1.75
C LEU A 129 7.73 -2.52 2.17
N ARG A 130 8.84 -2.96 2.78
CA ARG A 130 9.95 -2.07 3.13
C ARG A 130 10.57 -1.39 1.91
N ASP A 131 10.82 -2.15 0.84
CA ASP A 131 11.36 -1.63 -0.42
C ASP A 131 10.39 -0.62 -1.06
N PHE A 132 9.09 -0.95 -1.08
CA PHE A 132 8.05 -0.04 -1.53
C PHE A 132 8.03 1.27 -0.74
N ILE A 133 8.03 1.21 0.59
CA ILE A 133 8.06 2.40 1.45
C ILE A 133 9.33 3.21 1.20
N SER A 134 10.48 2.55 1.10
CA SER A 134 11.78 3.21 0.90
C SER A 134 11.90 3.92 -0.45
N ARG A 135 11.25 3.39 -1.49
CA ARG A 135 11.27 3.98 -2.84
C ARG A 135 10.27 5.12 -3.02
N ASN A 136 9.25 5.20 -2.18
CA ASN A 136 8.09 6.05 -2.42
C ASN A 136 7.74 7.03 -1.29
N GLY A 137 8.36 6.89 -0.11
CA GLY A 137 8.20 7.79 1.04
C GLY A 137 9.38 8.73 1.21
#